data_AF-A0A5T1YSN4-F1
#
_entry.id   AF-A0A5T1YSN4-F1
#
_cell.length_a   1.000
_cell.length_b   1.000
_cell.length_c   1.000
_cell.angle_alpha   90.00
_cell.angle_beta   90.00
_cell.angle_gamma   90.00
#
_symmetry.space_group_name_H-M   'P 1'
#
loop_
_entity.id
_entity.type
_entity.pdbx_description
1 polymer ?
#
loop_
_entity_poly.entity_id
_entity_poly.type
_entity_poly.pdbx_seq_one_letter_code
_entity_poly.pdbx_strand_id
1 'polypeptide(L)'
;MKSLISLFKLLMNWILKMADFNIFKNKYKQYEDTLKNTSYDKTNNEYLCLKENTVINFENLSLSLEDNKGVKKVDVLFCQADKIFLVEFKNQKQSNIEKQEIVQKFEDSVTLLKRLFKENNIAFKNYIINLYLVIKDGNNYQTYKNRQKGSEIEHAIKARDSLKNFEIKCAPRQSFLPIYEKIFSERCEI
;
A
#
# COMPACT_ATOMS: atom_id res chain seq x y z
N MET A 1 14.35 -3.25 -36.56
CA MET A 1 14.84 -4.39 -35.75
C MET A 1 15.16 -4.04 -34.29
N LYS A 2 16.00 -3.03 -33.97
CA LYS A 2 16.31 -2.65 -32.57
C LYS A 2 15.08 -2.30 -31.72
N SER A 3 14.08 -1.64 -32.30
CA SER A 3 12.81 -1.28 -31.63
C SER A 3 11.96 -2.52 -31.28
N LEU A 4 11.86 -3.51 -32.17
CA LEU A 4 11.05 -4.71 -31.94
C LEU A 4 11.65 -5.62 -30.84
N ILE A 5 12.97 -5.76 -30.82
CA ILE A 5 13.70 -6.50 -29.78
C ILE A 5 13.57 -5.80 -28.43
N SER A 6 13.60 -4.47 -28.41
CA SER A 6 13.37 -3.68 -27.20
C SER A 6 11.95 -3.89 -26.66
N LEU A 7 10.94 -3.82 -27.53
CA LEU A 7 9.54 -4.03 -27.17
C LEU A 7 9.31 -5.44 -26.62
N PHE A 8 9.89 -6.47 -27.24
CA PHE A 8 9.80 -7.84 -26.78
C PHE A 8 10.44 -8.05 -25.41
N LYS A 9 11.61 -7.45 -25.15
CA LYS A 9 12.25 -7.47 -23.83
C LYS A 9 11.41 -6.80 -22.76
N LEU A 10 10.81 -5.65 -23.07
CA LEU A 10 9.90 -4.93 -22.18
C LEU A 10 8.69 -5.78 -21.83
N LEU A 11 8.05 -6.38 -22.83
CA LEU A 11 6.89 -7.25 -22.64
C LEU A 11 7.25 -8.48 -21.81
N MET A 12 8.37 -9.14 -22.10
CA MET A 12 8.79 -10.33 -21.36
C MET A 12 9.09 -10.01 -19.89
N ASN A 13 9.76 -8.88 -19.63
CA ASN A 13 10.02 -8.41 -18.27
C ASN A 13 8.71 -8.13 -17.52
N TRP A 14 7.72 -7.56 -18.20
CA TRP A 14 6.40 -7.30 -17.62
C TRP A 14 5.66 -8.59 -17.25
N ILE A 15 5.66 -9.59 -18.15
CA ILE A 15 5.05 -10.90 -17.92
C ILE A 15 5.71 -11.61 -16.73
N LEU A 16 7.03 -11.58 -16.64
CA LEU A 16 7.77 -12.21 -15.54
C LEU A 16 7.41 -11.59 -14.18
N LYS A 17 7.34 -10.25 -14.07
CA LYS A 17 6.94 -9.58 -12.83
C LYS A 17 5.51 -9.96 -12.41
N MET A 18 4.58 -10.04 -13.36
CA MET A 18 3.21 -10.47 -13.05
C MET A 18 3.16 -11.93 -12.58
N ALA A 19 3.96 -12.81 -13.20
CA ALA A 19 4.05 -14.21 -12.78
C ALA A 19 4.62 -14.34 -11.36
N ASP A 20 5.70 -13.63 -11.06
CA ASP A 20 6.33 -13.59 -9.72
C ASP A 20 5.32 -13.18 -8.64
N PHE A 21 4.62 -12.06 -8.86
CA PHE A 21 3.64 -11.60 -7.87
C PHE A 21 2.41 -12.52 -7.78
N ASN A 22 2.00 -13.18 -8.87
CA ASN A 22 0.92 -14.17 -8.82
C ASN A 22 1.31 -15.40 -7.99
N ILE A 23 2.57 -15.85 -8.07
CA ILE A 23 3.09 -16.93 -7.21
C ILE A 23 3.04 -16.48 -5.74
N PHE A 24 3.49 -15.25 -5.45
CA PHE A 24 3.40 -14.66 -4.12
C PHE A 24 1.96 -14.63 -3.61
N LYS A 25 1.03 -14.11 -4.41
CA LYS A 25 -0.40 -14.00 -4.08
C LYS A 25 -1.00 -15.36 -3.80
N ASN A 26 -0.72 -16.36 -4.64
CA ASN A 26 -1.22 -17.72 -4.45
C ASN A 26 -0.70 -18.37 -3.16
N LYS A 27 0.57 -18.16 -2.81
CA LYS A 27 1.15 -18.67 -1.56
C LYS A 27 0.48 -18.09 -0.32
N TYR A 28 0.12 -16.81 -0.36
CA TYR A 28 -0.50 -16.10 0.76
C TYR A 28 -2.00 -15.91 0.59
N LYS A 29 -2.64 -16.75 -0.24
CA LYS A 29 -4.08 -16.65 -0.56
C LYS A 29 -4.99 -16.72 0.66
N GLN A 30 -4.59 -17.46 1.70
CA GLN A 30 -5.36 -17.56 2.94
C GLN A 30 -5.47 -16.24 3.73
N TYR A 31 -4.68 -15.23 3.38
CA TYR A 31 -4.75 -13.87 3.95
C TYR A 31 -5.42 -12.88 2.99
N GLU A 32 -6.05 -13.36 1.91
CA GLU A 32 -6.88 -12.52 1.07
C GLU A 32 -8.08 -12.00 1.84
N ASP A 33 -8.40 -10.73 1.62
CA ASP A 33 -9.56 -10.06 2.19
C ASP A 33 -10.00 -8.94 1.22
N THR A 34 -11.08 -8.23 1.54
CA THR A 34 -11.53 -7.10 0.75
C THR A 34 -10.90 -5.79 1.21
N LEU A 35 -10.76 -4.82 0.31
CA LEU A 35 -10.30 -3.47 0.68
C LEU A 35 -11.18 -2.86 1.77
N LYS A 36 -12.48 -3.09 1.70
CA LYS A 36 -13.42 -2.68 2.73
C LYS A 36 -13.03 -3.26 4.07
N ASN A 37 -12.95 -4.59 4.20
CA ASN A 37 -12.63 -5.24 5.47
C ASN A 37 -11.28 -4.80 6.04
N THR A 38 -10.25 -4.69 5.20
CA THR A 38 -8.92 -4.20 5.62
C THR A 38 -8.89 -2.72 5.99
N SER A 39 -9.90 -1.93 5.59
CA SER A 39 -10.05 -0.52 5.97
C SER A 39 -10.95 -0.29 7.18
N TYR A 40 -11.39 -1.36 7.84
CA TYR A 40 -12.31 -1.29 8.98
C TYR A 40 -11.58 -0.81 10.24
N ASP A 41 -12.06 0.29 10.82
CA ASP A 41 -11.61 0.77 12.12
C ASP A 41 -12.49 0.19 13.23
N LYS A 42 -11.93 -0.74 14.01
CA LYS A 42 -12.60 -1.37 15.16
C LYS A 42 -12.97 -0.37 16.25
N THR A 43 -12.22 0.72 16.41
CA THR A 43 -12.44 1.72 17.47
C THR A 43 -13.66 2.57 17.16
N ASN A 44 -13.82 2.96 15.90
CA ASN A 44 -14.90 3.82 15.45
C ASN A 44 -16.06 3.06 14.80
N ASN A 45 -15.95 1.73 14.67
CA ASN A 45 -16.94 0.84 14.03
C ASN A 45 -17.35 1.33 12.64
N GLU A 46 -16.38 1.74 11.83
CA GLU A 46 -16.64 2.34 10.53
C GLU A 46 -15.56 1.94 9.51
N TYR A 47 -15.95 1.88 8.23
CA TYR A 47 -15.06 1.53 7.13
C TYR A 47 -14.53 2.78 6.44
N LEU A 48 -13.22 2.83 6.17
CA LEU A 48 -12.66 3.92 5.36
C LEU A 48 -12.77 3.63 3.86
N CYS A 49 -13.03 2.43 3.41
CA CYS A 49 -13.31 2.12 2.00
C CYS A 49 -14.50 1.16 1.92
N LEU A 50 -15.29 1.25 0.85
CA LEU A 50 -16.44 0.36 0.63
C LEU A 50 -16.21 -0.60 -0.55
N LYS A 51 -14.97 -0.71 -1.03
CA LYS A 51 -14.63 -1.52 -2.20
C LYS A 51 -14.39 -2.98 -1.81
N GLU A 52 -14.97 -3.89 -2.57
CA GLU A 52 -14.92 -5.34 -2.28
C GLU A 52 -13.80 -6.07 -3.05
N ASN A 53 -12.98 -5.33 -3.79
CA ASN A 53 -11.83 -5.87 -4.51
C ASN A 53 -10.87 -6.60 -3.57
N THR A 54 -10.38 -7.74 -4.04
CA THR A 54 -9.50 -8.63 -3.27
C THR A 54 -8.08 -8.05 -3.15
N VAL A 55 -7.60 -7.98 -1.92
CA VAL A 55 -6.23 -7.59 -1.55
C VAL A 55 -5.64 -8.61 -0.58
N ILE A 56 -4.34 -8.53 -0.29
CA ILE A 56 -3.75 -9.28 0.82
C ILE A 56 -3.87 -8.41 2.08
N ASN A 57 -4.50 -8.95 3.12
CA ASN A 57 -4.48 -8.36 4.46
C ASN A 57 -3.07 -8.55 5.06
N PHE A 58 -2.25 -7.51 4.93
CA PHE A 58 -0.84 -7.58 5.25
C PHE A 58 -0.58 -7.57 6.75
N GLU A 59 -1.47 -6.95 7.52
CA GLU A 59 -1.47 -7.04 8.98
C GLU A 59 -1.67 -8.50 9.43
N ASN A 60 -2.73 -9.18 8.97
CA ASN A 60 -3.00 -10.58 9.33
C ASN A 60 -1.88 -11.52 8.88
N LEU A 61 -1.36 -11.34 7.66
CA LEU A 61 -0.19 -12.08 7.18
C LEU A 61 0.98 -11.90 8.15
N SER A 62 1.28 -10.65 8.53
CA SER A 62 2.41 -10.37 9.43
C SER A 62 2.25 -11.00 10.80
N LEU A 63 1.05 -10.93 11.39
CA LEU A 63 0.75 -11.53 12.70
C LEU A 63 0.89 -13.06 12.69
N SER A 64 0.66 -13.70 11.54
CA SER A 64 0.85 -15.15 11.41
C SER A 64 2.30 -15.58 11.24
N LEU A 65 3.19 -14.67 10.87
CA LEU A 65 4.60 -14.95 10.57
C LEU A 65 5.55 -14.49 11.67
N GLU A 66 5.12 -13.60 12.58
CA GLU A 66 5.96 -13.00 13.59
C GLU A 66 5.40 -13.30 14.99
N ASP A 67 6.16 -14.02 15.81
CA ASP A 67 5.83 -14.28 17.22
C ASP A 67 5.83 -12.98 18.07
N ASN A 68 6.42 -11.91 17.52
CA ASN A 68 6.68 -10.68 18.24
C ASN A 68 5.57 -9.65 18.02
N LYS A 69 4.75 -9.45 19.05
CA LYS A 69 3.58 -8.54 19.06
C LYS A 69 3.93 -7.05 18.89
N GLY A 70 5.20 -6.68 18.86
CA GLY A 70 5.64 -5.28 18.79
C GLY A 70 5.71 -4.67 17.39
N VAL A 71 5.64 -5.49 16.34
CA VAL A 71 5.87 -5.04 14.98
C VAL A 71 4.56 -4.56 14.34
N LYS A 72 4.51 -3.29 13.94
CA LYS A 72 3.30 -2.70 13.35
C LYS A 72 3.43 -2.76 11.83
N LYS A 73 2.46 -3.33 11.13
CA LYS A 73 2.43 -3.31 9.66
C LYS A 73 1.28 -2.47 9.14
N VAL A 74 1.37 -2.16 7.84
CA VAL A 74 0.26 -1.61 7.10
C VAL A 74 -0.85 -2.64 6.93
N ASP A 75 -2.07 -2.15 6.71
CA ASP A 75 -3.25 -3.01 6.60
C ASP A 75 -3.25 -3.84 5.31
N VAL A 76 -2.79 -3.26 4.20
CA VAL A 76 -3.00 -3.81 2.85
C VAL A 76 -1.72 -3.93 2.04
N LEU A 77 -1.61 -5.04 1.32
CA LEU A 77 -0.66 -5.28 0.24
C LEU A 77 -1.41 -5.69 -1.05
N PHE A 78 -1.11 -5.03 -2.16
CA PHE A 78 -1.49 -5.51 -3.49
C PHE A 78 -0.50 -5.05 -4.56
N CYS A 79 -0.60 -5.63 -5.76
CA CYS A 79 0.24 -5.27 -6.89
C CYS A 79 -0.59 -5.00 -8.13
N GLN A 80 -0.18 -4.00 -8.89
CA GLN A 80 -0.60 -3.74 -10.25
C GLN A 80 0.62 -3.70 -11.15
N ALA A 81 0.74 -4.64 -12.09
CA ALA A 81 1.90 -4.74 -12.97
C ALA A 81 3.21 -4.82 -12.16
N ASP A 82 4.02 -3.76 -12.16
CA ASP A 82 5.28 -3.66 -11.41
C ASP A 82 5.21 -2.68 -10.24
N LYS A 83 4.01 -2.23 -9.87
CA LYS A 83 3.78 -1.36 -8.72
C LYS A 83 3.21 -2.16 -7.56
N ILE A 84 3.87 -2.08 -6.41
CA ILE A 84 3.38 -2.68 -5.17
C ILE A 84 2.88 -1.57 -4.28
N PHE A 85 1.68 -1.73 -3.75
CA PHE A 85 1.06 -0.78 -2.86
C PHE A 85 0.97 -1.37 -1.46
N LEU A 86 1.62 -0.68 -0.52
CA LEU A 86 1.51 -0.88 0.92
C LEU A 86 0.64 0.25 1.46
N VAL A 87 -0.57 -0.06 1.94
CA VAL A 87 -1.58 0.93 2.30
C VAL A 87 -1.96 0.81 3.76
N GLU A 88 -1.83 1.92 4.49
CA GLU A 88 -2.33 2.12 5.85
C GLU A 88 -3.58 3.01 5.82
N PHE A 89 -4.63 2.59 6.51
CA PHE A 89 -5.84 3.37 6.72
C PHE A 89 -5.84 4.00 8.13
N LYS A 90 -6.09 5.30 8.20
CA LYS A 90 -6.30 6.01 9.46
C LYS A 90 -7.64 6.71 9.45
N ASN A 91 -8.60 6.16 10.18
CA ASN A 91 -9.96 6.69 10.27
C ASN A 91 -10.09 7.82 11.31
N GLN A 92 -9.13 8.73 11.30
CA GLN A 92 -9.09 9.85 12.21
C GLN A 92 -8.65 11.11 11.50
N LYS A 93 -8.93 12.26 12.12
CA LYS A 93 -8.42 13.54 11.62
C LYS A 93 -6.90 13.49 11.57
N GLN A 94 -6.34 14.07 10.51
CA GLN A 94 -4.91 14.07 10.30
C GLN A 94 -4.09 14.61 11.48
N SER A 95 -4.60 15.62 12.19
CA SER A 95 -3.95 16.18 13.38
C SER A 95 -3.73 15.18 14.51
N ASN A 96 -4.49 14.08 14.50
CA ASN A 96 -4.45 13.06 15.55
C ASN A 96 -3.57 11.87 15.14
N ILE A 97 -3.03 11.87 13.91
CA ILE A 97 -2.16 10.80 13.41
C ILE A 97 -0.76 10.98 13.98
N GLU A 98 -0.31 9.98 14.72
CA GLU A 98 1.05 9.91 15.23
C GLU A 98 2.03 9.62 14.10
N LYS A 99 2.83 10.63 13.73
CA LYS A 99 3.78 10.53 12.60
C LYS A 99 4.77 9.38 12.77
N GLN A 100 5.27 9.17 13.99
CA GLN A 100 6.22 8.11 14.31
C GLN A 100 5.61 6.71 14.13
N GLU A 101 4.33 6.55 14.45
CA GLU A 101 3.61 5.29 14.24
C GLU A 101 3.56 4.92 12.75
N ILE A 102 3.23 5.88 11.90
CA ILE A 102 3.17 5.68 10.44
C ILE A 102 4.54 5.35 9.87
N VAL A 103 5.57 6.08 10.30
CA VAL A 103 6.95 5.81 9.89
C VAL A 103 7.35 4.39 10.26
N GLN A 104 7.12 3.98 11.51
CA GLN A 104 7.43 2.63 11.97
C GLN A 104 6.68 1.58 11.15
N LYS A 105 5.37 1.78 10.91
CA LYS A 105 4.56 0.87 10.08
C LYS A 105 5.13 0.68 8.68
N PHE A 106 5.57 1.76 8.04
CA PHE A 106 6.18 1.69 6.71
C PHE A 106 7.57 1.03 6.73
N GLU A 107 8.44 1.36 7.69
CA GLU A 107 9.76 0.72 7.83
C GLU A 107 9.63 -0.79 8.04
N ASP A 108 8.73 -1.19 8.94
CA ASP A 108 8.45 -2.58 9.27
C ASP A 108 7.82 -3.33 8.09
N SER A 109 6.94 -2.68 7.35
CA SER A 109 6.28 -3.28 6.18
C SER A 109 7.24 -3.49 5.02
N VAL A 110 8.10 -2.51 4.73
CA VAL A 110 9.15 -2.65 3.72
C VAL A 110 10.13 -3.75 4.10
N THR A 111 10.51 -3.83 5.37
CA THR A 111 11.41 -4.87 5.88
C THR A 111 10.81 -6.26 5.72
N LEU A 112 9.54 -6.43 6.11
CA LEU A 112 8.81 -7.69 5.91
C LEU A 112 8.71 -8.03 4.42
N LEU A 113 8.30 -7.08 3.58
CA LEU A 113 8.14 -7.31 2.14
C LEU A 113 9.46 -7.76 1.49
N LYS A 114 10.59 -7.12 1.84
CA LYS A 114 11.93 -7.53 1.38
C LYS A 114 12.25 -8.97 1.79
N ARG A 115 11.94 -9.36 3.03
CA ARG A 115 12.13 -10.73 3.53
C ARG A 115 11.29 -11.72 2.73
N LEU A 116 9.98 -11.48 2.62
CA LEU A 116 9.07 -12.37 1.89
C LEU A 116 9.45 -12.48 0.41
N PHE A 117 9.90 -11.39 -0.21
CA PHE A 117 10.34 -11.40 -1.60
C PHE A 117 11.58 -12.25 -1.78
N LYS A 118 12.57 -12.10 -0.90
CA LYS A 118 13.78 -12.93 -0.89
C LYS A 118 13.43 -14.42 -0.74
N GLU A 119 12.55 -14.76 0.19
CA GLU A 119 12.10 -16.15 0.44
C GLU A 119 11.36 -16.78 -0.75
N ASN A 120 10.75 -15.96 -1.60
CA ASN A 120 10.04 -16.41 -2.80
C ASN A 120 10.85 -16.21 -4.10
N ASN A 121 12.15 -15.90 -3.99
CA ASN A 121 13.04 -15.62 -5.12
C ASN A 121 12.57 -14.46 -6.02
N ILE A 122 11.85 -13.49 -5.45
CA ILE A 122 11.35 -12.30 -6.12
C ILE A 122 12.34 -11.16 -5.91
N ALA A 123 12.82 -10.55 -6.99
CA ALA A 123 13.74 -9.42 -6.89
C ALA A 123 13.00 -8.12 -6.55
N PHE A 124 13.14 -7.64 -5.32
CA PHE A 124 12.51 -6.40 -4.83
C PHE A 124 12.74 -5.17 -5.74
N LYS A 125 13.94 -5.05 -6.31
CA LYS A 125 14.30 -3.96 -7.25
C LYS A 125 13.48 -3.93 -8.55
N ASN A 126 12.76 -5.00 -8.87
CA ASN A 126 11.93 -5.06 -10.08
C ASN A 126 10.61 -4.31 -9.90
N TYR A 127 10.28 -3.89 -8.68
CA TYR A 127 9.02 -3.25 -8.34
C TYR A 127 9.20 -1.82 -7.87
N ILE A 128 8.24 -0.97 -8.23
CA ILE A 128 8.09 0.37 -7.67
C ILE A 128 7.21 0.24 -6.43
N ILE A 129 7.78 0.51 -5.26
CA ILE A 129 7.06 0.40 -4.00
C ILE A 129 6.39 1.73 -3.67
N ASN A 130 5.08 1.66 -3.53
CA ASN A 130 4.18 2.75 -3.22
C ASN A 130 3.72 2.63 -1.76
N LEU A 131 4.04 3.62 -0.94
CA LEU A 131 3.63 3.72 0.46
C LEU A 131 2.49 4.72 0.59
N TYR A 132 1.30 4.24 0.94
CA TYR A 132 0.09 5.06 1.01
C TYR A 132 -0.43 5.15 2.42
N LEU A 133 -0.64 6.38 2.88
CA LEU A 133 -1.44 6.67 4.05
C LEU A 133 -2.77 7.27 3.59
N VAL A 134 -3.85 6.54 3.83
CA VAL A 134 -5.21 6.96 3.49
C VAL A 134 -5.90 7.43 4.76
N ILE A 135 -6.30 8.71 4.77
CA ILE A 135 -6.89 9.35 5.96
C ILE A 135 -8.38 9.61 5.76
N LYS A 136 -9.12 9.72 6.87
CA LYS A 136 -10.53 10.12 6.88
C LYS A 136 -10.75 11.41 6.10
N ASP A 137 -11.79 11.43 5.27
CA ASP A 137 -12.19 12.66 4.57
C ASP A 137 -12.55 13.75 5.58
N GLY A 138 -12.14 14.99 5.30
CA GLY A 138 -12.57 16.15 6.07
C GLY A 138 -13.96 16.63 5.64
N ASN A 139 -14.71 17.23 6.56
CA ASN A 139 -15.99 17.87 6.24
C ASN A 139 -15.75 19.08 5.32
N ASN A 140 -15.94 18.88 4.02
CA ASN A 140 -16.05 19.86 2.92
C ASN A 140 -14.91 20.90 2.76
N TYR A 141 -14.39 20.96 1.53
CA TYR A 141 -13.24 21.73 1.08
C TYR A 141 -11.90 21.30 1.70
N GLN A 142 -11.05 20.67 0.87
CA GLN A 142 -9.62 20.54 1.17
C GLN A 142 -9.01 21.93 1.30
N THR A 143 -9.07 22.51 2.50
CA THR A 143 -8.33 23.72 2.83
C THR A 143 -6.85 23.46 2.55
N TYR A 144 -6.15 24.45 2.02
CA TYR A 144 -4.71 24.40 1.76
C TYR A 144 -3.91 23.87 2.98
N LYS A 145 -4.36 24.18 4.20
CA LYS A 145 -3.79 23.69 5.46
C LYS A 145 -3.87 22.16 5.63
N ASN A 146 -4.95 21.51 5.18
CA ASN A 146 -5.05 20.04 5.24
C ASN A 146 -4.11 19.37 4.23
N ARG A 147 -3.94 19.97 3.04
CA ARG A 147 -2.93 19.54 2.07
C ARG A 147 -1.51 19.69 2.63
N GLN A 148 -1.23 20.79 3.33
CA GLN A 148 0.05 20.99 4.02
C GLN A 148 0.28 19.99 5.15
N LYS A 149 -0.72 19.63 5.96
CA LYS A 149 -0.51 18.58 6.97
C LYS A 149 -0.22 17.22 6.32
N GLY A 150 -0.88 16.89 5.18
CA GLY A 150 -0.53 15.78 4.29
C GLY A 150 0.96 15.75 4.00
N SER A 151 1.46 16.91 3.58
CA SER A 151 2.88 17.12 3.33
C SER A 151 3.73 16.96 4.58
N GLU A 152 3.31 17.36 5.79
CA GLU A 152 4.13 17.19 7.00
C GLU A 152 4.40 15.72 7.35
N ILE A 153 3.38 14.85 7.26
CA ILE A 153 3.57 13.40 7.50
C ILE A 153 4.44 12.82 6.39
N GLU A 154 4.14 13.17 5.14
CA GLU A 154 4.92 12.74 3.98
C GLU A 154 6.40 13.19 4.08
N HIS A 155 6.65 14.41 4.54
CA HIS A 155 7.99 14.95 4.80
C HIS A 155 8.68 14.18 5.93
N ALA A 156 7.98 13.86 7.02
CA ALA A 156 8.55 13.05 8.10
C ALA A 156 8.96 11.66 7.62
N ILE A 157 8.15 11.03 6.75
CA ILE A 157 8.48 9.74 6.13
C ILE A 157 9.69 9.90 5.18
N LYS A 158 9.68 10.92 4.31
CA LYS A 158 10.78 11.19 3.37
C LYS A 158 12.10 11.58 4.05
N ALA A 159 12.05 12.10 5.27
CA ALA A 159 13.23 12.40 6.06
C ALA A 159 13.95 11.13 6.57
N ARG A 160 13.31 9.95 6.49
CA ARG A 160 13.92 8.68 6.88
C ARG A 160 14.69 8.10 5.70
N ASP A 161 16.00 7.87 5.89
CA ASP A 161 16.87 7.32 4.85
C ASP A 161 16.40 5.96 4.32
N SER A 162 15.77 5.16 5.19
CA SER A 162 15.16 3.87 4.88
C SER A 162 13.98 3.97 3.91
N LEU A 163 13.29 5.12 3.87
CA LEU A 163 12.04 5.31 3.13
C LEU A 163 12.10 6.36 2.02
N LYS A 164 13.11 7.24 2.01
CA LYS A 164 13.22 8.40 1.11
C LYS A 164 13.15 8.08 -0.40
N ASN A 165 13.46 6.84 -0.78
CA ASN A 165 13.49 6.40 -2.18
C ASN A 165 12.17 5.75 -2.66
N PHE A 166 11.14 5.70 -1.81
CA PHE A 166 9.84 5.14 -2.19
C PHE A 166 8.85 6.22 -2.65
N GLU A 167 7.88 5.81 -3.46
CA GLU A 167 6.75 6.67 -3.82
C GLU A 167 5.83 6.76 -2.60
N ILE A 168 5.83 7.90 -1.91
CA ILE A 168 5.04 8.10 -0.70
C ILE A 168 3.88 9.04 -1.03
N LYS A 169 2.67 8.69 -0.60
CA LYS A 169 1.50 9.54 -0.72
C LYS A 169 0.65 9.50 0.54
N CYS A 170 0.44 10.67 1.14
CA CYS A 170 -0.53 10.86 2.22
C CYS A 170 -1.73 11.62 1.67
N ALA A 171 -2.91 10.98 1.64
CA ALA A 171 -4.07 11.57 0.99
C ALA A 171 -5.39 11.15 1.67
N PRO A 172 -6.42 12.01 1.63
CA PRO A 172 -7.75 11.61 2.06
C PRO A 172 -8.33 10.53 1.15
N ARG A 173 -9.22 9.71 1.70
CA ARG A 173 -9.90 8.60 1.02
C ARG A 173 -10.39 8.99 -0.38
N GLN A 174 -11.10 10.10 -0.53
CA GLN A 174 -11.63 10.54 -1.83
C GLN A 174 -10.56 10.71 -2.93
N SER A 175 -9.32 11.01 -2.56
CA SER A 175 -8.19 11.15 -3.49
C SER A 175 -7.44 9.84 -3.73
N PHE A 176 -7.68 8.83 -2.90
CA PHE A 176 -7.16 7.48 -3.04
C PHE A 176 -8.06 6.61 -3.93
N LEU A 177 -9.39 6.75 -3.84
CA LEU A 177 -10.35 5.95 -4.63
C LEU A 177 -10.06 5.94 -6.15
N PRO A 178 -9.74 7.06 -6.83
CA PRO A 178 -9.42 7.04 -8.26
C PRO A 178 -8.14 6.27 -8.60
N ILE A 179 -7.22 6.11 -7.65
CA ILE A 179 -6.01 5.29 -7.84
C ILE A 179 -6.44 3.82 -7.82
N TYR A 180 -7.32 3.47 -6.90
CA TYR A 180 -7.90 2.14 -6.79
C TYR A 180 -8.68 1.73 -8.04
N GLU A 181 -9.50 2.62 -8.61
CA GLU A 181 -10.18 2.40 -9.90
C GLU A 181 -9.20 2.04 -11.01
N LYS A 182 -8.10 2.80 -11.10
CA LYS A 182 -7.05 2.54 -12.09
C LYS A 182 -6.36 1.21 -11.85
N ILE A 183 -6.24 0.78 -10.59
CA ILE A 183 -5.61 -0.49 -10.23
C ILE A 183 -6.46 -1.68 -10.69
N PHE A 184 -7.73 -1.68 -10.29
CA PHE A 184 -8.63 -2.81 -10.52
C PHE A 184 -9.39 -2.72 -11.84
N SER A 185 -9.23 -1.62 -12.59
CA SER A 185 -9.94 -1.36 -13.85
C SER A 185 -11.47 -1.42 -13.69
N GLU A 186 -11.96 -1.04 -12.51
CA GLU A 186 -13.38 -0.99 -12.17
C GLU A 186 -13.84 0.46 -12.03
N ARG A 187 -15.03 0.78 -12.53
CA ARG A 187 -15.65 2.09 -12.29
C ARG A 187 -16.08 2.19 -10.83
N CYS A 188 -15.67 3.24 -10.11
CA CYS A 188 -16.29 3.51 -8.81
C CYS A 188 -17.67 4.09 -9.02
N GLU A 189 -18.68 3.33 -8.64
CA GLU A 189 -19.90 3.95 -8.11
C GLU A 189 -19.55 4.51 -6.72
N ILE A 190 -19.92 5.77 -6.52
CA ILE A 190 -19.75 6.55 -5.28
C ILE A 190 -20.92 6.23 -4.36
#